data_AF-A0A3L7MTR9-F1
#
_entry.id   AF-A0A3L7MTR9-F1
#
_cell.length_a   1.000
_cell.length_b   1.000
_cell.length_c   1.000
_cell.angle_alpha   90.00
_cell.angle_beta   90.00
_cell.angle_gamma   90.00
#
_symmetry.space_group_name_H-M   'P 1'
#
loop_
_entity.id
_entity.type
_entity.pdbx_description
1 polymer ?
#
loop_
_entity_poly.entity_id
_entity_poly.type
_entity_poly.pdbx_seq_one_letter_code
_entity_poly.pdbx_strand_id
1 'polypeptide(L)'
;MILLILFLPVAIYMIWVGGISRQSKPSIIGGSWDFVSLMFAGSGFVLAGLPAIITSIYETWRRYWLTGEGPIPFASLEGSRWFWIAIWLIYFVMVITLSAIFIYRRRCWTCFYNVESAAFESAVADALAQSGFQYRKFGDLYILHNAEEGAEERMEVEVFSFLRHGTIFFNKPESLLSKQLISLISQDLINTYTPHHWGGLLLMFLGFFVMFFTVIGQLAAAILAR
;
A
#
# COMPACT_ATOMS: atom_id res chain seq x y z
N MET A 1 -17.11 -10.94 14.98
CA MET A 1 -15.94 -10.03 15.14
C MET A 1 -14.91 -10.16 14.02
N ILE A 2 -14.60 -11.36 13.51
CA ILE A 2 -13.55 -11.58 12.49
C ILE A 2 -13.78 -10.76 11.20
N LEU A 3 -15.00 -10.71 10.67
CA LEU A 3 -15.30 -9.93 9.45
C LEU A 3 -14.99 -8.44 9.63
N LEU A 4 -15.19 -7.90 10.83
CA LEU A 4 -14.88 -6.50 11.13
C LEU A 4 -13.38 -6.25 11.12
N ILE A 5 -12.61 -7.13 11.77
CA ILE A 5 -11.14 -7.05 11.76
C ILE A 5 -10.61 -7.18 10.32
N LEU A 6 -11.23 -8.04 9.51
CA LEU A 6 -10.80 -8.31 8.14
C LEU A 6 -11.09 -7.14 7.18
N PHE A 7 -12.33 -6.64 7.17
CA PHE A 7 -12.79 -5.72 6.13
C PHE A 7 -12.74 -4.24 6.53
N LEU A 8 -12.71 -3.91 7.82
CA LEU A 8 -12.65 -2.51 8.27
C LEU A 8 -11.38 -1.79 7.77
N PRO A 9 -10.16 -2.35 7.87
CA PRO A 9 -8.95 -1.68 7.39
C PRO A 9 -8.99 -1.46 5.88
N VAL A 10 -9.50 -2.43 5.12
CA VAL A 10 -9.67 -2.34 3.66
C VAL A 10 -10.64 -1.21 3.31
N ALA A 11 -11.77 -1.12 4.00
CA ALA A 11 -12.76 -0.07 3.77
C ALA A 11 -12.19 1.33 4.04
N ILE A 12 -11.44 1.50 5.14
CA ILE A 12 -10.77 2.75 5.48
C ILE A 12 -9.76 3.13 4.40
N TYR A 13 -8.95 2.17 3.94
CA TYR A 13 -7.99 2.40 2.85
C TYR A 13 -8.67 2.85 1.56
N MET A 14 -9.75 2.19 1.15
CA MET A 14 -10.51 2.56 -0.05
C MET A 14 -11.12 3.96 0.04
N ILE A 15 -11.66 4.33 1.21
CA ILE A 15 -12.19 5.68 1.45
C ILE A 15 -11.06 6.72 1.38
N TRP A 16 -9.91 6.41 1.99
CA TRP A 16 -8.75 7.31 2.00
C TRP A 16 -8.18 7.53 0.59
N VAL A 17 -7.91 6.46 -0.17
CA VAL A 17 -7.44 6.57 -1.56
C VAL A 17 -8.50 7.26 -2.41
N GLY A 18 -9.77 6.89 -2.29
CA GLY A 18 -10.86 7.53 -3.01
C GLY A 18 -10.97 9.03 -2.70
N GLY A 19 -10.73 9.43 -1.45
CA GLY A 19 -10.68 10.83 -1.03
C GLY A 19 -9.52 11.60 -1.66
N ILE A 20 -8.31 11.01 -1.69
CA ILE A 20 -7.15 11.61 -2.37
C ILE A 20 -7.42 11.72 -3.86
N SER A 21 -7.90 10.65 -4.50
CA SER A 21 -8.23 10.60 -5.93
C SER A 21 -9.34 11.57 -6.37
N ARG A 22 -10.02 12.23 -5.44
CA ARG A 22 -11.05 13.25 -5.75
C ARG A 22 -10.53 14.68 -5.66
N GLN A 23 -9.32 14.90 -5.19
CA GLN A 23 -8.78 16.24 -5.11
C GLN A 23 -8.50 16.80 -6.52
N SER A 24 -8.85 18.06 -6.74
CA SER A 24 -8.58 18.75 -8.02
C SER A 24 -7.11 19.16 -8.18
N LYS A 25 -6.31 19.03 -7.10
CA LYS A 25 -4.90 19.36 -7.07
C LYS A 25 -4.06 18.08 -6.99
N PRO A 26 -2.91 18.04 -7.68
CA PRO A 26 -1.95 16.95 -7.53
C PRO A 26 -1.54 16.76 -6.07
N SER A 27 -1.48 15.51 -5.63
CA SER A 27 -1.01 15.14 -4.30
C SER A 27 0.27 14.33 -4.40
N ILE A 28 1.32 14.76 -3.70
CA ILE A 28 2.60 14.07 -3.66
C ILE A 28 2.67 13.28 -2.37
N ILE A 29 2.88 11.97 -2.49
CA ILE A 29 2.98 11.05 -1.35
C ILE A 29 4.28 10.26 -1.51
N GLY A 30 5.06 10.16 -0.44
CA GLY A 30 6.24 9.29 -0.43
C GLY A 30 5.80 7.82 -0.55
N GLY A 31 6.51 7.01 -1.33
CA GLY A 31 6.15 5.62 -1.58
C GLY A 31 6.10 4.76 -0.32
N SER A 32 6.86 5.11 0.72
CA SER A 32 6.71 4.47 2.04
C SER A 32 5.34 4.71 2.66
N TRP A 33 4.75 5.91 2.53
CA TRP A 33 3.44 6.23 3.10
C TRP A 33 2.31 5.52 2.35
N ASP A 34 2.38 5.49 1.02
CA ASP A 34 1.41 4.71 0.22
C ASP A 34 1.48 3.21 0.57
N PHE A 35 2.69 2.67 0.70
CA PHE A 35 2.87 1.27 1.08
C PHE A 35 2.40 0.97 2.53
N VAL A 36 2.58 1.91 3.47
CA VAL A 36 2.03 1.79 4.82
C VAL A 36 0.50 1.72 4.78
N SER A 37 -0.15 2.56 3.97
CA SER A 37 -1.60 2.51 3.78
C SER A 37 -2.06 1.17 3.19
N LEU A 38 -1.31 0.62 2.22
CA LEU A 38 -1.58 -0.71 1.66
C LEU A 38 -1.40 -1.84 2.68
N MET A 39 -0.33 -1.79 3.48
CA MET A 39 -0.09 -2.73 4.58
C MET A 39 -1.19 -2.65 5.63
N PHE A 40 -1.67 -1.45 5.94
CA PHE A 40 -2.80 -1.25 6.83
C PHE A 40 -4.07 -1.92 6.28
N ALA A 41 -4.37 -1.76 4.99
CA ALA A 41 -5.49 -2.45 4.34
C ALA A 41 -5.38 -3.98 4.48
N GLY A 42 -4.18 -4.52 4.26
CA GLY A 42 -3.91 -5.95 4.38
C GLY A 42 -3.82 -6.48 5.82
N SER A 43 -3.72 -5.60 6.82
CA SER A 43 -3.49 -6.00 8.21
C SER A 43 -4.60 -6.87 8.78
N GLY A 44 -5.86 -6.62 8.42
CA GLY A 44 -6.99 -7.46 8.86
C GLY A 44 -6.85 -8.91 8.41
N PHE A 45 -6.37 -9.11 7.17
CA PHE A 45 -6.11 -10.44 6.63
C PHE A 45 -4.90 -11.08 7.32
N VAL A 46 -3.81 -10.36 7.51
CA VAL A 46 -2.61 -10.90 8.17
C VAL A 46 -2.86 -11.22 9.64
N LEU A 47 -3.57 -10.37 10.38
CA LEU A 47 -3.78 -10.54 11.82
C LEU A 47 -4.86 -11.57 12.17
N ALA A 48 -5.93 -11.67 11.36
CA ALA A 48 -7.06 -12.54 11.67
C ALA A 48 -7.36 -13.56 10.57
N GLY A 49 -7.28 -13.17 9.30
CA GLY A 49 -7.60 -14.05 8.17
C GLY A 49 -6.63 -15.23 8.02
N LEU A 50 -5.33 -14.95 7.93
CA LEU A 50 -4.31 -15.96 7.72
C LEU A 50 -4.24 -16.96 8.89
N PRO A 51 -4.30 -16.54 10.16
CA PRO A 51 -4.36 -17.51 11.24
C PRO A 51 -5.66 -18.31 11.30
N ALA A 52 -6.80 -17.72 10.93
CA ALA A 52 -8.05 -18.47 10.82
C ALA A 52 -7.94 -19.57 9.75
N ILE A 53 -7.30 -19.28 8.61
CA ILE A 53 -7.04 -20.27 7.56
C ILE A 53 -6.10 -21.37 8.07
N ILE A 54 -4.96 -21.01 8.66
CA ILE A 54 -3.99 -21.97 9.17
C ILE A 54 -4.61 -22.90 10.23
N THR A 55 -5.37 -22.33 11.16
CA THR A 55 -6.06 -23.12 12.21
C THR A 55 -7.18 -24.00 11.63
N SER A 56 -7.84 -23.57 10.55
CA SER A 56 -8.88 -24.38 9.89
C SER A 56 -8.34 -25.63 9.17
N ILE A 57 -7.09 -25.58 8.73
CA ILE A 57 -6.41 -26.70 8.04
C ILE A 57 -6.01 -27.79 9.07
N TYR A 58 -5.84 -27.44 10.34
CA TYR A 58 -5.47 -28.39 11.39
C TYR A 58 -6.68 -29.23 11.84
N GLU A 59 -6.70 -30.52 11.51
CA GLU A 59 -7.80 -31.47 11.74
C GLU A 59 -8.35 -31.42 13.19
N THR A 60 -7.48 -31.29 14.18
CA THR A 60 -7.85 -31.21 15.62
C THR A 60 -8.55 -29.90 15.97
N TRP A 61 -8.07 -28.77 15.45
CA TRP A 61 -8.73 -27.47 15.63
C TRP A 61 -10.02 -27.39 14.83
N ARG A 62 -10.05 -27.96 13.62
CA ARG A 62 -11.27 -28.06 12.81
C ARG A 62 -12.36 -28.87 13.52
N ARG A 63 -12.00 -30.03 14.09
CA ARG A 63 -12.94 -30.84 14.90
C ARG A 63 -13.41 -30.08 16.14
N TYR A 64 -12.51 -29.42 16.86
CA TYR A 64 -12.88 -28.57 17.99
C TYR A 64 -13.87 -27.46 17.59
N TRP A 65 -13.61 -26.74 16.49
CA TRP A 65 -14.48 -25.68 15.99
C TRP A 65 -15.84 -26.18 15.48
N LEU A 66 -15.89 -27.36 14.86
CA LEU A 66 -17.12 -27.90 14.24
C LEU A 66 -17.99 -28.73 15.19
N THR A 67 -17.38 -29.46 16.11
CA THR A 67 -18.07 -30.47 16.94
C THR A 67 -18.03 -30.17 18.43
N GLY A 68 -17.16 -29.26 18.89
CA GLY A 68 -16.95 -29.00 20.33
C GLY A 68 -16.32 -30.18 21.08
N GLU A 69 -16.06 -31.30 20.40
CA GLU A 69 -15.55 -32.54 20.97
C GLU A 69 -14.09 -32.76 20.56
N GLY A 70 -13.24 -33.00 21.56
CA GLY A 70 -11.84 -33.38 21.34
C GLY A 70 -10.96 -33.02 22.54
N PRO A 71 -10.29 -33.99 23.19
CA PRO A 71 -9.29 -33.67 24.19
C PRO A 71 -8.14 -32.92 23.51
N ILE A 72 -7.83 -31.71 23.95
CA ILE A 72 -6.57 -31.05 23.60
C ILE A 72 -5.46 -31.94 24.19
N PRO A 73 -4.62 -32.61 23.39
CA PRO A 73 -3.69 -33.59 23.91
C PRO A 73 -2.50 -32.86 24.54
N PHE A 74 -2.67 -32.38 25.78
CA PHE A 74 -1.67 -31.67 26.58
C PHE A 74 -0.37 -32.48 26.82
N ALA A 75 -0.37 -33.77 26.49
CA ALA A 75 0.79 -34.68 26.61
C ALA A 75 1.70 -34.69 25.36
N SER A 76 1.31 -34.04 24.26
CA SER A 76 2.12 -33.92 23.04
C SER A 76 2.82 -32.55 22.99
N LEU A 77 3.94 -32.44 22.25
CA LEU A 77 4.61 -31.14 22.02
C LEU A 77 3.63 -30.09 21.44
N GLU A 78 2.67 -30.56 20.64
CA GLU A 78 1.58 -29.80 20.03
C GLU A 78 0.49 -29.35 21.02
N GLY A 79 0.36 -30.00 22.19
CA GLY A 79 -0.54 -29.59 23.26
C GLY A 79 0.06 -28.55 24.21
N SER A 80 1.37 -28.26 24.08
CA SER A 80 2.04 -27.29 24.92
C SER A 80 1.62 -25.86 24.55
N ARG A 81 1.07 -25.13 25.52
CA ARG A 81 0.75 -23.70 25.37
C ARG A 81 1.98 -22.88 24.96
N TRP A 82 3.15 -23.23 25.46
CA TRP A 82 4.41 -22.53 25.15
C TRP A 82 4.85 -22.74 23.70
N PHE A 83 4.62 -23.92 23.13
CA PHE A 83 4.91 -24.20 21.73
C PHE A 83 4.11 -23.28 20.81
N TRP A 84 2.80 -23.17 21.04
CA TRP A 84 1.95 -22.27 20.25
C TRP A 84 2.32 -20.79 20.46
N ILE A 85 2.60 -20.36 21.70
CA ILE A 85 3.08 -18.99 21.95
C ILE A 85 4.36 -18.71 21.16
N ALA A 86 5.30 -19.66 21.11
CA ALA A 86 6.54 -19.51 20.35
C ALA A 86 6.28 -19.39 18.84
N ILE A 87 5.39 -20.22 18.27
CA ILE A 87 4.98 -20.11 16.86
C ILE A 87 4.37 -18.74 16.57
N TRP A 88 3.44 -18.28 17.40
CA TRP A 88 2.83 -16.96 17.25
C TRP A 88 3.84 -15.83 17.35
N LEU A 89 4.79 -15.93 18.29
CA LEU A 89 5.86 -14.94 18.43
C LEU A 89 6.73 -14.89 17.16
N ILE A 90 7.17 -16.04 16.64
CA ILE A 90 7.95 -16.13 15.40
C ILE A 90 7.15 -15.53 14.23
N TYR A 91 5.86 -15.86 14.13
CA TYR A 91 4.97 -15.32 13.12
C TYR A 91 4.92 -13.79 13.16
N PHE A 92 4.63 -13.19 14.32
CA PHE A 92 4.53 -11.74 14.44
C PHE A 92 5.87 -11.02 14.23
N VAL A 93 6.97 -11.58 14.73
CA VAL A 93 8.31 -11.06 14.46
C VAL A 93 8.58 -11.06 12.96
N MET A 94 8.31 -12.17 12.27
CA MET A 94 8.49 -12.26 10.82
C MET A 94 7.65 -11.24 10.07
N VAL A 95 6.37 -11.08 10.41
CA VAL A 95 5.48 -10.08 9.80
C VAL A 95 6.03 -8.67 9.99
N ILE A 96 6.41 -8.29 11.22
CA ILE A 96 6.94 -6.95 11.52
C ILE A 96 8.24 -6.70 10.77
N THR A 97 9.16 -7.67 10.76
CA THR A 97 10.45 -7.55 10.07
C THR A 97 10.26 -7.42 8.57
N LEU A 98 9.42 -8.25 7.95
CA LEU A 98 9.14 -8.16 6.50
C LEU A 98 8.47 -6.84 6.14
N SER A 99 7.49 -6.37 6.93
CA SER A 99 6.86 -5.06 6.74
C SER A 99 7.88 -3.93 6.83
N ALA A 100 8.76 -3.94 7.83
CA ALA A 100 9.80 -2.92 7.98
C ALA A 100 10.78 -2.91 6.80
N ILE A 101 11.21 -4.09 6.34
CA ILE A 101 12.09 -4.23 5.16
C ILE A 101 11.41 -3.67 3.91
N PHE A 102 10.13 -3.99 3.68
CA PHE A 102 9.41 -3.49 2.51
C PHE A 102 9.19 -1.98 2.57
N ILE A 103 8.81 -1.43 3.72
CA ILE A 103 8.65 0.03 3.90
C ILE A 103 9.98 0.75 3.63
N TYR A 104 11.08 0.20 4.15
CA TYR A 104 12.41 0.76 3.96
C TYR A 104 12.81 0.76 2.47
N ARG A 105 12.59 -0.36 1.76
CA ARG A 105 12.87 -0.45 0.32
C ARG A 105 12.00 0.49 -0.52
N ARG A 106 10.78 0.79 -0.06
CA ARG A 106 9.86 1.72 -0.74
C ARG A 106 10.17 3.20 -0.54
N ARG A 107 11.18 3.57 0.25
CA ARG A 107 11.61 4.98 0.43
C ARG A 107 12.13 5.64 -0.85
N CYS A 108 12.52 4.83 -1.84
CA CYS A 108 13.06 5.30 -3.11
C CYS A 108 11.98 5.73 -4.13
N TRP A 109 10.71 5.49 -3.80
CA TRP A 109 9.57 5.78 -4.67
C TRP A 109 8.88 7.06 -4.23
N THR A 110 8.49 7.89 -5.19
CA THR A 110 7.64 9.06 -5.00
C THR A 110 6.41 8.92 -5.88
N CYS A 111 5.23 9.05 -5.28
CA CYS A 111 3.95 8.86 -5.94
C CYS A 111 3.25 10.20 -6.13
N PHE A 112 2.77 10.45 -7.35
CA PHE A 112 1.99 11.62 -7.73
C PHE A 112 0.56 11.16 -8.06
N TYR A 113 -0.41 11.63 -7.30
CA TYR A 113 -1.84 11.35 -7.52
C TYR A 113 -2.53 12.54 -8.18
N ASN A 114 -3.60 12.26 -8.92
CA ASN A 114 -4.39 13.25 -9.66
C ASN A 114 -3.54 14.00 -10.67
N VAL A 115 -2.78 13.26 -11.47
CA VAL A 115 -2.02 13.84 -12.58
C VAL A 115 -2.44 13.17 -13.88
N GLU A 116 -2.72 13.98 -14.89
CA GLU A 116 -2.96 13.48 -16.24
C GLU A 116 -1.66 12.92 -16.83
N SER A 117 -1.73 11.71 -17.40
CA SER A 117 -0.55 10.99 -17.90
C SER A 117 0.31 11.83 -18.85
N ALA A 118 -0.32 12.51 -19.81
CA ALA A 118 0.38 13.36 -20.76
C ALA A 118 1.01 14.60 -20.10
N ALA A 119 0.31 15.23 -19.15
CA ALA A 119 0.84 16.37 -18.41
C ALA A 119 2.02 15.95 -17.51
N PHE A 120 1.94 14.76 -16.90
CA PHE A 120 3.02 14.21 -16.10
C PHE A 120 4.28 13.92 -16.92
N GLU A 121 4.13 13.28 -18.08
CA GLU A 121 5.24 13.00 -18.99
C GLU A 121 5.88 14.29 -19.51
N SER A 122 5.07 15.30 -19.84
CA SER A 122 5.57 16.63 -20.23
C SER A 122 6.33 17.28 -19.08
N ALA A 123 5.77 17.33 -17.88
CA ALA A 123 6.40 17.92 -16.70
C ALA A 123 7.74 17.25 -16.38
N VAL A 124 7.86 15.93 -16.55
CA VAL A 124 9.12 15.19 -16.41
C VAL A 124 10.12 15.62 -17.48
N ALA A 125 9.70 15.68 -18.75
CA ALA A 125 10.58 16.08 -19.85
C ALA A 125 11.06 17.53 -19.69
N ASP A 126 10.18 18.44 -19.29
CA ASP A 126 10.46 19.86 -19.05
C ASP A 126 11.38 20.04 -17.85
N ALA A 127 11.16 19.31 -16.75
CA ALA A 127 12.04 19.31 -15.59
C ALA A 127 13.46 18.81 -15.95
N LEU A 128 13.56 17.75 -16.76
CA LEU A 128 14.85 17.26 -17.26
C LEU A 128 15.54 18.29 -18.15
N ALA A 129 14.80 18.95 -19.05
CA ALA A 129 15.35 20.01 -19.91
C ALA A 129 15.85 21.22 -19.09
N GLN A 130 15.09 21.65 -18.09
CA GLN A 130 15.45 22.76 -17.19
C GLN A 130 16.63 22.43 -16.27
N SER A 131 16.78 21.16 -15.90
CA SER A 131 17.83 20.72 -15.00
C SER A 131 19.23 20.77 -15.61
N GLY A 132 19.35 20.84 -16.94
CA GLY A 132 20.63 20.87 -17.65
C GLY A 132 21.42 19.56 -17.63
N PHE A 133 20.85 18.47 -17.09
CA PHE A 133 21.52 17.18 -17.03
C PHE A 133 21.53 16.47 -18.38
N GLN A 134 22.64 15.78 -18.67
CA GLN A 134 22.66 14.83 -19.78
C GLN A 134 21.91 13.58 -19.34
N TYR A 135 20.89 13.18 -20.10
CA TYR A 135 20.13 11.98 -19.82
C TYR A 135 20.04 11.08 -21.04
N ARG A 136 19.89 9.77 -20.80
CA ARG A 136 19.56 8.79 -21.83
C ARG A 136 18.27 8.06 -21.43
N LYS A 137 17.28 8.10 -22.30
CA LYS A 137 15.99 7.43 -22.11
C LYS A 137 16.00 6.03 -22.73
N PHE A 138 15.56 5.04 -21.96
CA PHE A 138 15.37 3.64 -22.36
C PHE A 138 13.96 3.19 -21.94
N GLY A 139 12.95 3.44 -22.77
CA GLY A 139 11.55 3.22 -22.38
C GLY A 139 11.19 4.09 -21.18
N ASP A 140 10.84 3.46 -20.06
CA ASP A 140 10.45 4.11 -18.80
C ASP A 140 11.64 4.42 -17.88
N LEU A 141 12.85 3.97 -18.26
CA LEU A 141 14.09 4.22 -17.52
C LEU A 141 14.84 5.42 -18.08
N TYR A 142 15.21 6.33 -17.20
CA TYR A 142 16.05 7.49 -17.45
C TYR A 142 17.38 7.31 -16.70
N ILE A 143 18.48 7.29 -17.44
CA ILE A 143 19.83 7.30 -16.86
C ILE A 143 20.32 8.75 -16.91
N LEU A 144 20.48 9.35 -15.74
CA LEU A 144 20.93 10.72 -15.53
C LEU A 144 22.44 10.72 -15.29
N HIS A 145 23.18 11.53 -16.04
CA HIS A 145 24.60 11.71 -15.84
C HIS A 145 24.85 13.04 -15.15
N ASN A 146 25.36 12.99 -13.91
CA ASN A 146 25.77 14.18 -13.19
C ASN A 146 27.23 14.50 -13.53
N ALA A 147 27.45 15.59 -14.27
CA ALA A 147 28.79 16.05 -14.64
C ALA A 147 29.64 16.45 -13.42
N GLU A 148 29.01 16.84 -12.29
CA GLU A 148 29.73 17.30 -11.10
C GLU A 148 30.24 16.15 -10.21
N GLU A 149 29.53 15.02 -10.17
CA GLU A 149 29.90 13.86 -9.33
C GLU A 149 30.47 12.67 -10.13
N GLY A 150 30.37 12.70 -11.46
CA GLY A 150 30.74 11.56 -12.32
C GLY A 150 29.91 10.30 -12.05
N ALA A 151 28.81 10.43 -11.29
CA ALA A 151 27.93 9.35 -10.90
C ALA A 151 26.73 9.26 -11.83
N GLU A 152 26.40 8.05 -12.28
CA GLU A 152 25.16 7.76 -12.99
C GLU A 152 24.03 7.52 -11.97
N GLU A 153 22.96 8.31 -12.08
CA GLU A 153 21.74 8.10 -11.32
C GLU A 153 20.66 7.49 -12.21
N ARG A 154 19.90 6.54 -11.66
CA ARG A 154 18.79 5.89 -12.37
C ARG A 154 17.48 6.42 -11.84
N MET A 155 16.63 6.83 -12.77
CA MET A 155 15.29 7.32 -12.54
C MET A 155 14.32 6.49 -13.38
N GLU A 156 13.37 5.81 -12.76
CA GLU A 156 12.30 5.08 -13.48
C GLU A 156 11.00 5.84 -13.32
N VAL A 157 10.24 5.96 -14.41
CA VAL A 157 9.00 6.72 -14.46
C VAL A 157 7.89 5.81 -14.96
N GLU A 158 6.93 5.49 -14.09
CA GLU A 158 5.79 4.66 -14.48
C GLU A 158 4.50 5.49 -14.39
N VAL A 159 3.65 5.37 -15.40
CA VAL A 159 2.39 6.13 -15.49
C VAL A 159 1.19 5.20 -15.58
N PHE A 160 0.30 5.30 -14.59
CA PHE A 160 -0.92 4.52 -14.48
C PHE A 160 -2.13 5.40 -14.80
N SER A 161 -2.58 5.31 -16.05
CA SER A 161 -3.64 6.18 -16.59
C SER A 161 -5.00 5.96 -15.92
N PHE A 162 -5.29 4.74 -15.46
CA PHE A 162 -6.57 4.41 -14.82
C PHE A 162 -6.81 5.18 -13.51
N LEU A 163 -5.77 5.35 -12.68
CA LEU A 163 -5.84 6.07 -11.41
C LEU A 163 -5.29 7.49 -11.49
N ARG A 164 -4.89 7.96 -12.69
CA ARG A 164 -4.20 9.24 -12.88
C ARG A 164 -3.05 9.39 -11.90
N HIS A 165 -2.21 8.36 -11.92
CA HIS A 165 -1.18 8.15 -10.93
C HIS A 165 0.15 7.98 -11.65
N GLY A 166 1.13 8.82 -11.31
CA GLY A 166 2.50 8.71 -11.77
C GLY A 166 3.40 8.29 -10.62
N THR A 167 4.35 7.41 -10.87
CA THR A 167 5.39 7.07 -9.90
C THR A 167 6.76 7.36 -10.47
N ILE A 168 7.63 7.89 -9.62
CA ILE A 168 9.04 8.10 -9.94
C ILE A 168 9.86 7.34 -8.91
N PHE A 169 10.73 6.47 -9.39
CA PHE A 169 11.72 5.78 -8.58
C PHE A 169 13.09 6.41 -8.82
N PHE A 170 13.78 6.73 -7.73
CA PHE A 170 15.18 7.18 -7.76
C PHE A 170 16.05 6.17 -7.02
N ASN A 171 17.14 5.71 -7.64
CA ASN A 171 18.09 4.82 -6.96
C ASN A 171 18.72 5.48 -5.71
N LYS A 172 18.86 6.81 -5.71
CA LYS A 172 19.34 7.61 -4.59
C LYS A 172 18.31 8.69 -4.23
N PRO A 173 17.28 8.39 -3.41
CA PRO A 173 16.21 9.33 -3.13
C PRO A 173 16.65 10.57 -2.35
N GLU A 174 17.77 10.51 -1.62
CA GLU A 174 18.29 11.62 -0.82
C GLU A 174 19.26 12.53 -1.58
N SER A 175 19.57 12.25 -2.85
CA SER A 175 20.46 13.09 -3.66
C SER A 175 19.86 14.50 -3.84
N LEU A 176 20.72 15.49 -4.04
CA LEU A 176 20.26 16.86 -4.34
C LEU A 176 19.51 16.90 -5.68
N LEU A 177 19.90 16.03 -6.62
CA LEU A 177 19.29 15.87 -7.94
C LEU A 177 17.84 15.40 -7.86
N SER A 178 17.57 14.34 -7.09
CA SER A 178 16.21 13.82 -6.92
C SER A 178 15.28 14.90 -6.34
N LYS A 179 15.75 15.63 -5.32
CA LYS A 179 14.99 16.70 -4.67
C LYS A 179 14.71 17.86 -5.62
N GLN A 180 15.71 18.28 -6.41
CA GLN A 180 15.55 19.34 -7.40
C GLN A 180 14.57 18.93 -8.49
N LEU A 181 14.69 17.73 -9.06
CA LEU A 181 13.78 17.22 -10.08
C LEU A 181 12.35 17.09 -9.55
N ILE A 182 12.16 16.52 -8.36
CA ILE A 182 10.83 16.43 -7.73
C ILE A 182 10.23 17.83 -7.53
N SER A 183 11.03 18.81 -7.13
CA SER A 183 10.58 20.20 -6.97
C SER A 183 10.14 20.82 -8.28
N LEU A 184 10.91 20.64 -9.36
CA LEU A 184 10.58 21.17 -10.69
C LEU A 184 9.31 20.54 -11.24
N ILE A 185 9.22 19.20 -11.17
CA ILE A 185 8.02 18.45 -11.60
C ILE A 185 6.81 18.90 -10.77
N SER A 186 6.96 19.00 -9.45
CA SER A 186 5.89 19.47 -8.57
C SER A 186 5.41 20.87 -8.94
N GLN A 187 6.33 21.79 -9.27
CA GLN A 187 5.99 23.17 -9.58
C GLN A 187 5.15 23.29 -10.86
N ASP A 188 5.50 22.51 -11.89
CA ASP A 188 4.76 22.48 -13.15
C ASP A 188 3.36 21.84 -12.95
N LEU A 189 3.31 20.74 -12.22
CA LEU A 189 2.06 20.00 -11.97
C LEU A 189 1.06 20.77 -11.10
N ILE A 190 1.53 21.54 -10.10
CA ILE A 190 0.63 22.32 -9.21
C ILE A 190 -0.27 23.28 -9.99
N ASN A 191 0.19 23.79 -11.13
CA ASN A 191 -0.57 24.71 -11.97
C ASN A 191 -1.55 24.00 -12.90
N THR A 192 -1.43 22.68 -13.04
CA THR A 192 -2.29 21.88 -13.92
C THR A 192 -3.56 21.48 -13.17
N TYR A 193 -4.70 21.97 -13.65
CA TYR A 193 -6.00 21.53 -13.13
C TYR A 193 -6.36 20.18 -13.72
N THR A 194 -6.49 19.15 -12.87
CA THR A 194 -7.02 17.87 -13.32
C THR A 194 -8.53 17.80 -13.12
N PRO A 195 -9.32 17.56 -14.18
CA PRO A 195 -10.77 17.43 -14.06
C PRO A 195 -11.14 16.23 -13.21
N HIS A 196 -12.28 16.30 -12.52
CA HIS A 196 -12.72 15.21 -11.64
C HIS A 196 -12.89 13.90 -12.44
N HIS A 197 -12.40 12.78 -11.88
CA HIS A 197 -12.52 11.47 -12.50
C HIS A 197 -13.36 10.52 -11.63
N TRP A 198 -14.07 9.60 -12.27
CA TRP A 198 -15.03 8.71 -11.60
C TRP A 198 -14.38 7.65 -10.72
N GLY A 199 -13.10 7.31 -10.96
CA GLY A 199 -12.37 6.27 -10.22
C GLY A 199 -12.32 6.52 -8.72
N GLY A 200 -11.95 7.73 -8.29
CA GLY A 200 -11.93 8.10 -6.87
C GLY A 200 -13.32 8.00 -6.20
N LEU A 201 -14.38 8.39 -6.91
CA LEU A 201 -15.75 8.28 -6.41
C LEU A 201 -16.19 6.82 -6.25
N LEU A 202 -15.86 5.96 -7.21
CA LEU A 202 -16.15 4.54 -7.16
C LEU A 202 -15.42 3.86 -6.00
N LEU A 203 -14.13 4.15 -5.79
CA LEU A 203 -13.36 3.63 -4.66
C LEU A 203 -13.97 4.04 -3.32
N MET A 204 -14.36 5.31 -3.20
CA MET A 204 -14.97 5.82 -1.97
C MET A 204 -16.34 5.17 -1.70
N PHE A 205 -17.18 5.04 -2.73
CA PHE A 205 -18.47 4.36 -2.63
C PHE A 205 -18.29 2.89 -2.21
N LEU A 206 -17.36 2.17 -2.86
CA LEU A 206 -17.06 0.79 -2.52
C LEU A 206 -16.55 0.65 -1.09
N GLY A 207 -15.69 1.56 -0.63
CA GLY A 207 -15.22 1.58 0.75
C GLY A 207 -16.35 1.80 1.76
N PHE A 208 -17.26 2.76 1.52
CA PHE A 208 -18.44 2.95 2.36
C PHE A 208 -19.38 1.74 2.34
N PHE A 209 -19.57 1.13 1.18
CA PHE A 209 -20.38 -0.07 1.02
C PHE A 209 -19.80 -1.22 1.87
N VAL A 210 -18.51 -1.52 1.73
CA VAL A 210 -17.84 -2.55 2.52
C VAL A 210 -17.94 -2.26 4.02
N MET A 211 -17.72 -1.00 4.43
CA MET A 211 -17.86 -0.59 5.83
C MET A 211 -19.29 -0.84 6.35
N PHE A 212 -20.30 -0.40 5.61
CA PHE A 212 -21.71 -0.51 5.97
C PHE A 212 -22.14 -1.97 6.14
N PHE A 213 -21.86 -2.83 5.15
CA PHE A 213 -22.20 -4.26 5.22
C PHE A 213 -21.45 -4.99 6.34
N THR A 214 -20.19 -4.61 6.59
CA THR A 214 -19.41 -5.20 7.66
C THR A 214 -20.00 -4.86 9.03
N VAL A 215 -20.39 -3.59 9.26
CA VAL A 215 -20.99 -3.15 10.53
C VAL A 215 -22.37 -3.76 10.73
N ILE A 216 -23.24 -3.72 9.72
CA ILE A 216 -24.59 -4.29 9.80
C ILE A 216 -24.55 -5.80 9.99
N GLY A 217 -23.68 -6.50 9.27
CA GLY A 217 -23.52 -7.94 9.43
C GLY A 217 -23.11 -8.32 10.86
N GLN A 218 -22.23 -7.53 11.48
CA GLN A 218 -21.89 -7.74 12.90
C GLN A 218 -23.04 -7.41 13.85
N LEU A 219 -23.78 -6.32 13.60
CA LEU A 219 -24.91 -5.94 14.45
C LEU A 219 -26.03 -7.00 14.39
N ALA A 220 -26.37 -7.47 13.19
CA ALA A 220 -27.37 -8.52 13.00
C ALA A 220 -26.95 -9.83 13.70
N ALA A 221 -25.69 -10.22 13.58
CA ALA A 221 -25.16 -11.39 14.28
C ALA A 221 -25.22 -11.23 15.82
N ALA A 222 -24.94 -10.02 16.34
CA ALA A 222 -25.02 -9.73 17.76
C ALA A 222 -26.47 -9.72 18.30
N ILE A 223 -27.44 -9.31 17.50
CA ILE A 223 -28.86 -9.34 17.85
C ILE A 223 -29.37 -10.79 17.86
N LEU A 224 -29.03 -11.58 16.83
CA LEU A 224 -29.44 -12.99 16.73
C LEU A 224 -28.82 -13.90 17.80
N ALA A 225 -27.70 -13.49 18.39
CA ALA A 225 -27.03 -14.22 19.46
C ALA A 225 -27.58 -13.93 20.86
N ARG A 226 -28.55 -13.00 21.00
CA ARG A 226 -29.26 -12.69 22.24
C ARG A 226 -30.60 -13.43 22.28
#